data_AF-A0A6L8V1Z7-F1
#
_entry.id   AF-A0A6L8V1Z7-F1
#
_cell.length_a   1.000
_cell.length_b   1.000
_cell.length_c   1.000
_cell.angle_alpha   90.00
_cell.angle_beta   90.00
_cell.angle_gamma   90.00
#
_symmetry.space_group_name_H-M   'P 1'
#
loop_
_entity.id
_entity.type
_entity.pdbx_description
1 polymer ?
#
loop_
_entity_poly.entity_id
_entity_poly.type
_entity_poly.pdbx_seq_one_letter_code
_entity_poly.pdbx_strand_id
1 'polypeptide(L)'
;MAWSKLKQQLESFLSPALHGRVEYLSTSYRYLPDKAGLCYMAADKKKVFNMSDSLIRWYQTELEIKNDSDIQIPISNDEIEAVRKDTKGSVPEDRLKVIARSRKISEHAKELMSAQASLSKSNFSVIATKFLSTSIEESIESNDILLNILALVDRRVGKKRILNMTEKMKLKHPIVQYFFELRLRTL
;
A
#
# COMPACT_ATOMS: atom_id res chain seq x y z
N MET A 1 23.94 5.97 -1.91
CA MET A 1 24.29 4.54 -1.80
C MET A 1 24.25 3.92 -3.20
N ALA A 2 25.22 3.08 -3.59
CA ALA A 2 25.20 2.44 -4.92
C ALA A 2 24.07 1.39 -5.01
N TRP A 3 23.36 1.34 -6.15
CA TRP A 3 22.21 0.45 -6.37
C TRP A 3 22.51 -1.02 -6.06
N SER A 4 23.68 -1.53 -6.46
CA SER A 4 24.08 -2.92 -6.22
C SER A 4 24.09 -3.28 -4.74
N LYS A 5 24.61 -2.39 -3.88
CA LYS A 5 24.67 -2.61 -2.44
C LYS A 5 23.28 -2.55 -1.81
N LEU A 6 22.44 -1.60 -2.24
CA LEU A 6 21.06 -1.49 -1.78
C LEU A 6 20.24 -2.73 -2.15
N LYS A 7 20.34 -3.17 -3.41
CA LYS A 7 19.69 -4.38 -3.91
C LYS A 7 20.08 -5.61 -3.09
N GLN A 8 21.38 -5.82 -2.88
CA GLN A 8 21.88 -6.96 -2.10
C GLN A 8 21.32 -6.96 -0.67
N GLN A 9 21.23 -5.79 -0.04
CA GLN A 9 20.61 -5.68 1.29
C GLN A 9 19.12 -6.03 1.26
N LEU A 10 18.34 -5.47 0.32
CA LEU A 10 16.91 -5.76 0.20
C LEU A 10 16.64 -7.25 -0.06
N GLU A 11 17.43 -7.88 -0.93
CA GLU A 11 17.33 -9.32 -1.22
C GLU A 11 17.67 -10.16 0.02
N SER A 12 18.65 -9.75 0.83
CA SER A 12 18.99 -10.45 2.09
C SER A 12 17.85 -10.45 3.13
N PHE A 13 16.98 -9.44 3.07
CA PHE A 13 15.80 -9.33 3.91
C PHE A 13 14.56 -9.98 3.30
N LEU A 14 14.60 -10.42 2.04
CA LEU A 14 13.46 -11.04 1.40
C LEU A 14 13.08 -12.35 2.11
N SER A 15 11.78 -12.63 2.23
CA SER A 15 11.34 -13.93 2.74
C SER A 15 11.85 -15.08 1.87
N PRO A 16 12.34 -16.19 2.46
CA PRO A 16 12.79 -17.37 1.70
C PRO A 16 11.76 -17.83 0.66
N ALA A 17 10.48 -17.79 0.99
CA ALA A 17 9.40 -18.24 0.11
C ALA A 17 9.12 -17.31 -1.08
N LEU A 18 9.68 -16.09 -1.08
CA LEU A 18 9.60 -15.12 -2.16
C LEU A 18 10.84 -15.08 -3.05
N HIS A 19 11.92 -15.80 -2.71
CA HIS A 19 13.13 -15.81 -3.53
C HIS A 19 12.83 -16.37 -4.93
N GLY A 20 13.23 -15.62 -5.96
CA GLY A 20 12.93 -15.95 -7.36
C GLY A 20 11.50 -15.63 -7.82
N ARG A 21 10.61 -15.21 -6.91
CA ARG A 21 9.28 -14.68 -7.24
C ARG A 21 9.27 -13.16 -7.20
N VAL A 22 9.88 -12.58 -6.17
CA VAL A 22 10.03 -11.13 -6.04
C VAL A 22 11.47 -10.73 -6.34
N GLU A 23 11.65 -9.79 -7.26
CA GLU A 23 12.95 -9.32 -7.71
C GLU A 23 13.02 -7.79 -7.75
N TYR A 24 14.17 -7.24 -7.38
CA TYR A 24 14.44 -5.82 -7.51
C TYR A 24 15.25 -5.53 -8.79
N LEU A 25 14.67 -4.73 -9.68
CA LEU A 25 15.22 -4.36 -10.97
C LEU A 25 15.50 -2.86 -11.00
N SER A 26 16.58 -2.45 -11.67
CA SER A 26 16.82 -1.04 -12.03
C SER A 26 16.68 -0.88 -13.53
N THR A 27 16.02 0.20 -13.96
CA THR A 27 15.90 0.57 -15.37
C THR A 27 16.69 1.83 -15.74
N SER A 28 17.45 2.39 -14.80
CA SER A 28 18.31 3.52 -15.10
C SER A 28 19.49 3.04 -15.96
N TYR A 29 19.34 3.11 -17.28
CA TYR A 29 20.50 3.16 -18.17
C TYR A 29 21.32 4.40 -17.82
N ARG A 30 22.63 4.23 -17.72
CA ARG A 30 23.63 5.18 -17.20
C ARG A 30 23.73 6.52 -17.96
N TYR A 31 22.89 6.75 -18.98
CA TYR A 31 23.04 7.82 -19.97
C TYR A 31 21.87 8.82 -20.03
N LEU A 32 20.85 8.69 -19.17
CA LEU A 32 19.73 9.65 -19.11
C LEU A 32 19.63 10.26 -17.70
N PRO A 33 20.02 11.55 -17.52
CA PRO A 33 19.98 12.26 -16.24
C PRO A 33 18.59 12.31 -15.60
N ASP A 34 17.54 12.24 -16.43
CA ASP A 34 16.13 12.38 -16.01
C ASP A 34 15.46 11.06 -15.57
N LYS A 35 16.17 9.92 -15.60
CA LYS A 35 15.63 8.61 -15.21
C LYS A 35 16.23 8.06 -13.91
N ALA A 36 16.79 8.94 -13.08
CA ALA A 36 17.36 8.59 -11.79
C ALA A 36 16.26 8.18 -10.80
N GLY A 37 15.90 6.90 -10.74
CA GLY A 37 15.00 6.39 -9.70
C GLY A 37 13.96 5.36 -10.14
N LEU A 38 13.87 5.04 -11.44
CA LEU A 38 12.98 4.00 -11.96
C LEU A 38 13.53 2.60 -11.61
N CYS A 39 13.43 2.23 -10.34
CA CYS A 39 13.61 0.86 -9.90
C CYS A 39 12.24 0.22 -9.79
N TYR A 40 12.09 -0.92 -10.45
CA TYR A 40 10.87 -1.69 -10.41
C TYR A 40 11.10 -2.90 -9.52
N MET A 41 10.10 -3.22 -8.73
CA MET A 41 9.96 -4.57 -8.21
C MET A 41 9.19 -5.38 -9.24
N ALA A 42 9.65 -6.59 -9.51
CA ALA A 42 8.90 -7.58 -10.25
C ALA A 42 8.36 -8.61 -9.27
N ALA A 43 7.12 -9.03 -9.47
CA ALA A 43 6.54 -10.20 -8.81
C ALA A 43 6.10 -11.19 -9.89
N ASP A 44 6.46 -12.46 -9.73
CA ASP A 44 6.19 -13.53 -10.69
C ASP A 44 6.61 -13.15 -12.13
N LYS A 45 7.79 -12.52 -12.27
CA LYS A 45 8.39 -12.03 -13.53
C LYS A 45 7.61 -10.91 -14.23
N LYS A 46 6.62 -10.29 -13.57
CA LYS A 46 5.86 -9.15 -14.09
C LYS A 46 6.14 -7.88 -13.28
N LYS A 47 6.23 -6.73 -13.95
CA LYS A 47 6.60 -5.44 -13.34
C LYS A 47 5.39 -4.77 -12.66
N VAL A 48 5.21 -5.03 -11.37
CA VAL A 48 4.02 -4.64 -10.60
C VAL A 48 3.82 -3.13 -10.35
N PHE A 49 4.85 -2.31 -10.44
CA PHE A 49 4.74 -0.86 -10.18
C PHE A 49 4.39 -0.02 -11.41
N ASN A 50 4.08 -0.64 -12.53
CA ASN A 50 3.61 0.11 -13.68
C ASN A 50 2.12 0.47 -13.50
N MET A 51 1.80 1.76 -13.44
CA MET A 51 0.42 2.26 -13.31
C MET A 51 -0.46 2.00 -14.54
N SER A 52 0.10 1.34 -15.56
CA SER A 52 -0.63 0.81 -16.72
C SER A 52 -0.68 -0.73 -16.73
N ASP A 53 -0.27 -1.39 -15.64
CA ASP A 53 -0.30 -2.85 -15.56
C ASP A 53 -1.72 -3.37 -15.30
N SER A 54 -2.18 -4.26 -16.19
CA SER A 54 -3.45 -4.99 -16.09
C SER A 54 -3.60 -5.91 -14.87
N LEU A 55 -2.51 -6.23 -14.18
CA LEU A 55 -2.54 -7.16 -13.03
C LEU A 55 -3.07 -6.54 -11.75
N ILE A 56 -2.94 -5.23 -11.61
CA ILE A 56 -3.28 -4.49 -10.39
C ILE A 56 -4.29 -3.43 -10.77
N ARG A 57 -5.41 -3.41 -10.04
CA ARG A 57 -6.38 -2.34 -10.19
C ARG A 57 -5.79 -1.04 -9.65
N TRP A 58 -5.61 -0.06 -10.53
CA TRP A 58 -5.27 1.30 -10.18
C TRP A 58 -6.51 2.17 -10.30
N TYR A 59 -6.86 2.87 -9.22
CA TYR A 59 -7.94 3.85 -9.25
C TYR A 59 -7.52 5.08 -10.05
N GLN A 60 -8.42 5.57 -10.90
CA GLN A 60 -8.23 6.81 -11.65
C GLN A 60 -8.89 8.00 -10.94
N THR A 61 -9.98 7.75 -10.22
CA THR A 61 -10.74 8.79 -9.52
C THR A 61 -11.15 8.33 -8.13
N GLU A 62 -11.35 9.30 -7.21
CA GLU A 62 -11.92 9.03 -5.89
C GLU A 62 -13.32 8.37 -6.00
N LEU A 63 -14.06 8.67 -7.07
CA LEU A 63 -15.40 8.15 -7.29
C LEU A 63 -15.40 6.63 -7.53
N GLU A 64 -14.37 6.10 -8.21
CA GLU A 64 -14.18 4.64 -8.35
C GLU A 64 -13.94 3.96 -7.01
N ILE A 65 -13.16 4.58 -6.13
CA ILE A 65 -12.90 4.07 -4.78
C ILE A 65 -14.19 4.08 -3.96
N LYS A 66 -14.98 5.17 -4.06
CA LYS A 66 -16.23 5.31 -3.32
C LYS A 66 -17.31 4.31 -3.76
N ASN A 67 -17.29 3.92 -5.03
CA ASN A 67 -18.21 2.93 -5.59
C ASN A 67 -17.69 1.49 -5.48
N ASP A 68 -16.49 1.28 -4.93
CA ASP A 68 -15.92 -0.03 -4.79
C ASP A 68 -16.63 -0.82 -3.67
N SER A 69 -17.30 -1.91 -4.04
CA SER A 69 -18.01 -2.78 -3.11
C SER A 69 -17.09 -3.56 -2.18
N ASP A 70 -15.82 -3.73 -2.57
CA ASP A 70 -14.84 -4.52 -1.82
C ASP A 70 -14.26 -3.71 -0.65
N ILE A 71 -14.36 -2.37 -0.70
CA ILE A 71 -13.91 -1.48 0.37
C ILE A 71 -14.99 -1.38 1.46
N GLN A 72 -14.90 -2.29 2.43
CA GLN A 72 -15.73 -2.25 3.63
C GLN A 72 -15.00 -1.56 4.78
N ILE A 73 -15.27 -0.28 4.96
CA ILE A 73 -14.72 0.47 6.09
C ILE A 73 -15.63 0.30 7.32
N PRO A 74 -15.14 -0.29 8.43
CA PRO A 74 -15.92 -0.37 9.65
C PRO A 74 -16.16 1.04 10.21
N ILE A 75 -17.40 1.33 10.62
CA ILE A 75 -17.79 2.61 11.20
C ILE A 75 -17.84 2.43 12.72
N SER A 76 -17.12 3.28 13.46
CA SER A 76 -17.22 3.28 14.92
C SER A 76 -18.43 4.09 15.39
N ASN A 77 -18.98 3.78 16.56
CA ASN A 77 -20.04 4.57 17.18
C ASN A 77 -19.60 6.03 17.41
N ASP A 78 -18.32 6.27 17.70
CA ASP A 78 -17.76 7.61 17.86
C ASP A 78 -17.91 8.47 16.59
N GLU A 79 -17.81 7.85 15.41
CA GLU A 79 -17.96 8.55 14.13
C GLU A 79 -19.43 8.92 13.87
N ILE A 80 -20.36 8.06 14.30
CA ILE A 80 -21.80 8.33 14.23
C ILE A 80 -22.16 9.49 15.17
N GLU A 81 -21.58 9.52 16.37
CA GLU A 81 -21.77 10.62 17.32
C GLU A 81 -21.16 11.95 16.84
N ALA A 82 -20.00 11.93 16.18
CA ALA A 82 -19.41 13.10 15.56
C ALA A 82 -20.36 13.72 14.51
N VAL A 83 -20.95 12.88 13.66
CA VAL A 83 -21.96 13.33 12.69
C VAL A 83 -23.24 13.82 13.37
N ARG A 84 -23.67 13.19 14.48
CA ARG A 84 -24.85 13.61 15.26
C ARG A 84 -24.68 15.01 15.86
N LYS A 85 -23.48 15.33 16.38
CA LYS A 85 -23.13 16.65 16.90
C LYS A 85 -23.13 17.71 15.80
N ASP A 86 -22.56 17.39 14.64
CA ASP A 86 -22.48 18.28 13.49
C ASP A 86 -23.86 18.58 12.87
N THR A 87 -24.76 17.60 12.87
CA THR A 87 -26.14 17.72 12.34
C THR A 87 -27.16 18.20 13.37
N LYS A 88 -26.72 18.59 14.59
CA LYS A 88 -27.57 19.11 15.69
C LYS A 88 -28.80 18.24 15.99
N GLY A 89 -28.70 16.93 15.80
CA GLY A 89 -29.76 15.96 16.12
C GLY A 89 -30.99 15.96 15.21
N SER A 90 -30.96 16.62 14.05
CA SER A 90 -32.11 16.70 13.13
C SER A 90 -32.23 15.49 12.18
N VAL A 91 -31.30 14.53 12.27
CA VAL A 91 -31.14 13.45 11.29
C VAL A 91 -31.39 12.08 11.94
N PRO A 92 -32.25 11.21 11.35
CA PRO A 92 -32.49 9.86 11.85
C PRO A 92 -31.21 9.01 11.95
N GLU A 93 -31.15 8.07 12.89
CA GLU A 93 -29.96 7.23 13.13
C GLU A 93 -29.49 6.46 11.89
N ASP A 94 -30.41 5.99 11.05
CA ASP A 94 -30.08 5.30 9.81
C ASP A 94 -29.37 6.22 8.81
N ARG A 95 -29.73 7.50 8.78
CA ARG A 95 -29.10 8.51 7.93
C ARG A 95 -27.75 8.97 8.50
N LEU A 96 -27.60 8.98 9.83
CA LEU A 96 -26.31 9.27 10.48
C LEU A 96 -25.25 8.23 10.10
N LYS A 97 -25.60 6.94 10.10
CA LYS A 97 -24.71 5.85 9.66
C LYS A 97 -24.26 6.02 8.21
N VAL A 98 -25.17 6.40 7.31
CA VAL A 98 -24.85 6.63 5.89
C VAL A 98 -23.94 7.84 5.71
N ILE A 99 -24.18 8.93 6.45
CA ILE A 99 -23.35 10.14 6.38
C ILE A 99 -21.94 9.86 6.94
N ALA A 100 -21.84 9.18 8.10
CA ALA A 100 -20.56 8.77 8.68
C ALA A 100 -19.77 7.88 7.71
N ARG A 101 -20.43 6.89 7.09
CA ARG A 101 -19.81 6.05 6.06
C ARG A 101 -19.30 6.86 4.88
N SER A 102 -20.14 7.77 4.36
CA SER A 102 -19.84 8.59 3.19
C SER A 102 -18.66 9.54 3.45
N ARG A 103 -18.55 10.11 4.65
CA ARG A 103 -17.40 10.93 5.04
C ARG A 103 -16.12 10.09 5.07
N LYS A 104 -16.15 8.96 5.77
CA LYS A 104 -15.00 8.09 5.94
C LYS A 104 -14.46 7.51 4.64
N ILE A 105 -15.35 7.06 3.75
CA ILE A 105 -14.93 6.55 2.44
C ILE A 105 -14.36 7.67 1.56
N SER A 106 -14.82 8.91 1.71
CA SER A 106 -14.27 10.05 0.98
C SER A 106 -12.87 10.42 1.47
N GLU A 107 -12.66 10.42 2.79
CA GLU A 107 -11.32 10.61 3.38
C GLU A 107 -10.37 9.51 2.93
N HIS A 108 -10.81 8.26 3.02
CA HIS A 108 -10.02 7.12 2.59
C HIS A 108 -9.66 7.15 1.10
N ALA A 109 -10.61 7.52 0.24
CA ALA A 109 -10.36 7.68 -1.20
C ALA A 109 -9.30 8.75 -1.47
N LYS A 110 -9.36 9.88 -0.76
CA LYS A 110 -8.37 10.95 -0.87
C LYS A 110 -6.98 10.48 -0.43
N GLU A 111 -6.90 9.71 0.66
CA GLU A 111 -5.64 9.12 1.13
C GLU A 111 -5.04 8.15 0.12
N LEU A 112 -5.85 7.25 -0.44
CA LEU A 112 -5.41 6.29 -1.47
C LEU A 112 -4.91 7.00 -2.73
N MET A 113 -5.66 8.00 -3.23
CA MET A 113 -5.24 8.79 -4.39
C MET A 113 -3.94 9.55 -4.13
N SER A 114 -3.80 10.13 -2.94
CA SER A 114 -2.56 10.80 -2.52
C SER A 114 -1.38 9.82 -2.46
N ALA A 115 -1.60 8.61 -1.93
CA ALA A 115 -0.57 7.57 -1.86
C ALA A 115 -0.16 7.07 -3.26
N GLN A 116 -1.12 6.88 -4.17
CA GLN A 116 -0.84 6.57 -5.58
C GLN A 116 -0.04 7.70 -6.24
N ALA A 117 -0.47 8.94 -6.09
CA ALA A 117 0.25 10.10 -6.66
C ALA A 117 1.68 10.19 -6.11
N SER A 118 1.88 9.96 -4.81
CA SER A 118 3.20 9.90 -4.17
C SER A 118 4.06 8.80 -4.78
N LEU A 119 3.50 7.59 -4.93
CA LEU A 119 4.21 6.45 -5.53
C LEU A 119 4.67 6.76 -6.96
N SER A 120 3.84 7.41 -7.78
CA SER A 120 4.20 7.76 -9.17
C SER A 120 5.40 8.71 -9.28
N LYS A 121 5.60 9.55 -8.26
CA LYS A 121 6.68 10.54 -8.17
C LYS A 121 7.83 10.08 -7.28
N SER A 122 7.69 8.92 -6.63
CA SER A 122 8.61 8.45 -5.62
C SER A 122 9.94 7.99 -6.22
N ASN A 123 11.02 8.16 -5.46
CA ASN A 123 12.31 7.57 -5.78
C ASN A 123 12.47 6.28 -4.96
N PHE A 124 12.43 5.13 -5.63
CA PHE A 124 12.55 3.83 -4.99
C PHE A 124 13.79 3.73 -4.09
N SER A 125 14.94 4.26 -4.53
CA SER A 125 16.19 4.15 -3.76
C SER A 125 16.11 4.92 -2.44
N VAL A 126 15.41 6.06 -2.44
CA VAL A 126 15.19 6.87 -1.23
C VAL A 126 14.29 6.12 -0.25
N ILE A 127 13.16 5.61 -0.74
CA ILE A 127 12.20 4.87 0.09
C ILE A 127 12.78 3.56 0.62
N ALA A 128 13.51 2.81 -0.21
CA ALA A 128 14.19 1.60 0.23
C ALA A 128 15.27 1.88 1.27
N THR A 129 16.03 2.98 1.13
CA THR A 129 16.99 3.39 2.17
C THR A 129 16.28 3.76 3.46
N LYS A 130 15.16 4.50 3.36
CA LYS A 130 14.31 4.83 4.51
C LYS A 130 13.83 3.56 5.21
N PHE A 131 13.26 2.61 4.46
CA PHE A 131 12.82 1.31 4.98
C PHE A 131 13.90 0.58 5.78
N LEU A 132 15.13 0.53 5.27
CA LEU A 132 16.25 -0.14 5.97
C LEU A 132 16.61 0.52 7.31
N SER A 133 16.28 1.80 7.50
CA SER A 133 16.46 2.54 8.74
C SER A 133 15.20 2.65 9.61
N THR A 134 14.06 2.13 9.14
CA THR A 134 12.76 2.26 9.79
C THR A 134 12.32 0.91 10.37
N SER A 135 11.51 0.93 11.43
CA SER A 135 10.92 -0.29 11.98
C SER A 135 9.94 -0.93 11.00
N ILE A 136 9.70 -2.24 11.18
CA ILE A 136 8.73 -2.97 10.35
C ILE A 136 7.31 -2.50 10.66
N GLU A 137 7.03 -2.22 11.93
CA GLU A 137 5.78 -1.66 12.45
C GLU A 137 5.43 -0.37 11.72
N GLU A 138 6.34 0.60 11.74
CA GLU A 138 6.14 1.90 11.12
C GLU A 138 6.02 1.78 9.60
N SER A 139 6.79 0.87 8.99
CA SER A 139 6.73 0.62 7.54
C SER A 139 5.39 0.01 7.11
N ILE A 140 4.76 -0.82 7.95
CA ILE A 140 3.43 -1.41 7.71
C ILE A 140 2.31 -0.37 7.91
N GLU A 141 2.45 0.48 8.93
CA GLU A 141 1.43 1.47 9.27
C GLU A 141 1.51 2.73 8.40
N SER A 142 2.64 2.96 7.73
CA SER A 142 2.84 4.08 6.81
C SER A 142 1.76 4.16 5.73
N ASN A 143 1.50 5.39 5.27
CA ASN A 143 0.67 5.66 4.09
C ASN A 143 1.45 5.48 2.77
N ASP A 144 2.76 5.24 2.85
CA ASP A 144 3.58 4.98 1.68
C ASP A 144 3.42 3.53 1.21
N ILE A 145 2.89 3.37 -0.01
CA ILE A 145 2.64 2.08 -0.64
C ILE A 145 3.92 1.24 -0.73
N LEU A 146 5.04 1.86 -1.09
CA LEU A 146 6.29 1.13 -1.29
C LEU A 146 6.88 0.67 0.05
N LEU A 147 6.80 1.48 1.11
CA LEU A 147 7.17 1.04 2.47
C LEU A 147 6.33 -0.15 2.93
N ASN A 148 5.01 -0.11 2.72
CA ASN A 148 4.12 -1.20 3.09
C ASN A 148 4.52 -2.50 2.37
N ILE A 149 4.80 -2.41 1.07
CA ILE A 149 5.18 -3.59 0.30
C ILE A 149 6.54 -4.14 0.73
N LEU A 150 7.55 -3.29 0.92
CA LEU A 150 8.86 -3.70 1.39
C LEU A 150 8.76 -4.42 2.74
N ALA A 151 7.90 -3.94 3.64
CA ALA A 151 7.64 -4.60 4.91
C ALA A 151 6.94 -5.96 4.73
N LEU A 152 5.96 -6.07 3.82
CA LEU A 152 5.27 -7.34 3.55
C LEU A 152 6.21 -8.42 3.03
N VAL A 153 7.12 -8.08 2.11
CA VAL A 153 8.05 -9.06 1.52
C VAL A 153 9.23 -9.39 2.44
N ASP A 154 9.40 -8.66 3.54
CA ASP A 154 10.48 -8.85 4.50
C ASP A 154 10.30 -10.12 5.34
N ARG A 155 11.38 -10.90 5.49
CA ARG A 155 11.45 -12.15 6.26
C ARG A 155 11.18 -11.95 7.76
N ARG A 156 11.42 -10.76 8.30
CA ARG A 156 11.15 -10.40 9.71
C ARG A 156 9.65 -10.40 10.00
N VAL A 157 8.80 -10.27 8.98
CA VAL A 157 7.36 -10.43 9.11
C VAL A 157 7.01 -11.92 9.02
N GLY A 158 6.83 -12.54 10.20
CA GLY A 158 6.46 -13.94 10.33
C GLY A 158 4.98 -14.24 10.08
N LYS A 159 4.65 -15.53 9.95
CA LYS A 159 3.30 -16.06 9.65
C LYS A 159 2.19 -15.49 10.53
N LYS A 160 2.37 -15.53 11.86
CA LYS A 160 1.38 -15.01 12.82
C LYS A 160 1.07 -13.53 12.57
N ARG A 161 2.09 -12.75 12.21
CA ARG A 161 1.95 -11.31 11.99
C ARG A 161 1.17 -11.00 10.70
N ILE A 162 1.46 -11.72 9.61
CA ILE A 162 0.70 -11.61 8.36
C ILE A 162 -0.78 -11.89 8.63
N LEU A 163 -1.10 -13.01 9.32
CA LEU A 163 -2.50 -13.38 9.59
C LEU A 163 -3.24 -12.34 10.42
N ASN A 164 -2.59 -11.75 11.44
CA ASN A 164 -3.19 -10.72 12.29
C ASN A 164 -3.46 -9.39 11.57
N MET A 165 -2.86 -9.17 10.40
CA MET A 165 -2.98 -7.91 9.65
C MET A 165 -4.03 -7.96 8.53
N THR A 166 -4.76 -9.07 8.39
CA THR A 166 -5.74 -9.29 7.32
C THR A 166 -6.74 -8.15 7.17
N GLU A 167 -7.35 -7.69 8.27
CA GLU A 167 -8.32 -6.58 8.21
C GLU A 167 -7.69 -5.24 7.85
N LYS A 168 -6.47 -4.96 8.35
CA LYS A 168 -5.73 -3.74 8.00
C LYS A 168 -5.39 -3.71 6.52
N MET A 169 -5.05 -4.86 5.94
CA MET A 169 -4.59 -4.95 4.54
C MET A 169 -5.73 -4.80 3.53
N LYS A 170 -6.96 -5.23 3.86
CA LYS A 170 -8.15 -4.99 3.03
C LYS A 170 -8.41 -3.51 2.75
N LEU A 171 -7.98 -2.62 3.64
CA LEU A 171 -8.12 -1.18 3.49
C LEU A 171 -6.92 -0.53 2.77
N LYS A 172 -5.84 -1.26 2.47
CA LYS A 172 -4.68 -0.70 1.76
C LYS A 172 -4.91 -0.74 0.24
N HIS A 173 -4.04 -0.05 -0.50
CA HIS A 173 -4.10 -0.02 -1.96
C HIS A 173 -4.05 -1.45 -2.55
N PRO A 174 -4.73 -1.75 -3.68
CA PRO A 174 -4.77 -3.08 -4.30
C PRO A 174 -3.40 -3.73 -4.53
N ILE A 175 -2.36 -2.93 -4.84
CA ILE A 175 -0.99 -3.46 -4.95
C ILE A 175 -0.43 -3.99 -3.62
N VAL A 176 -0.73 -3.34 -2.50
CA VAL A 176 -0.32 -3.80 -1.16
C VAL A 176 -1.07 -5.09 -0.83
N GLN A 177 -2.36 -5.15 -1.16
CA GLN A 177 -3.17 -6.36 -1.03
C GLN A 177 -2.61 -7.53 -1.86
N TYR A 178 -2.20 -7.26 -3.10
CA TYR A 178 -1.55 -8.26 -3.96
C TYR A 178 -0.29 -8.85 -3.31
N PHE A 179 0.60 -8.03 -2.75
CA PHE A 179 1.79 -8.52 -2.05
C PHE A 179 1.46 -9.25 -0.75
N PHE A 180 0.40 -8.83 -0.06
CA PHE A 180 -0.10 -9.51 1.13
C PHE A 180 -0.65 -10.90 0.78
N GLU A 181 -1.44 -11.03 -0.27
CA GLU A 181 -1.92 -12.31 -0.78
C GLU A 181 -0.79 -13.21 -1.28
N LEU A 182 0.17 -12.63 -2.01
CA LEU A 182 1.35 -13.36 -2.47
C LEU A 182 2.08 -13.96 -1.26
N ARG A 183 2.20 -13.19 -0.17
CA ARG A 183 2.75 -13.69 1.08
C ARG A 183 1.91 -14.79 1.68
N LEU A 184 0.60 -14.61 1.83
CA LEU A 184 -0.30 -15.63 2.37
C LEU A 184 -0.22 -16.97 1.64
N ARG A 185 -0.11 -16.95 0.31
CA ARG A 185 0.03 -18.17 -0.52
C ARG A 185 1.36 -18.90 -0.34
N THR A 186 2.33 -18.25 0.30
CA THR A 186 3.70 -18.77 0.51
C THR A 186 4.01 -19.12 1.97
N LEU A 187 3.01 -19.06 2.87
CA LEU A 187 3.10 -19.34 4.31
C LEU A 187 2.80 -20.79 4.69
#